data_AF-A0A7R9MBW2-F1
#
_entry.id   AF-A0A7R9MBW2-F1
#
_cell.length_a   1.000
_cell.length_b   1.000
_cell.length_c   1.000
_cell.angle_alpha   90.00
_cell.angle_beta   90.00
_cell.angle_gamma   90.00
#
_symmetry.space_group_name_H-M   'P 1'
#
loop_
_entity.id
_entity.type
_entity.pdbx_description
1 polymer ?
#
loop_
_entity_poly.entity_id
_entity_poly.type
_entity_poly.pdbx_seq_one_letter_code
_entity_poly.pdbx_strand_id
1 'polypeptide(L)'
;MTGYDCDRFIDLSEVDREDLSCGICRNIFRDPVVTPCCRQTFCRYCIRSWLRGHSVCPFDRSGLTVTELQNAPRSLENLLGRLQINCDNKDKGCQQVVSLEKLKQHFNECEFNEHVCDECKCEKQPDHNCVKALLELNEKVNKELETMRQDNLAMKTVLQQLSTISKLFDPAPTTSESAPTSQTAIINDLESGPLPDSVKQKLPVWKKCPIDQVPIEHRVSYDKQINGETVYVGRVKNFSNLLPGKIVPSRNQCHGSVGGREYKHSEYEVLTNPHGANLCWVQYAGSGIPDGAVYGGQEWSHDQAYRGTDGETYITRALVDGVWVAGKMHAKQEGLMWFPSEGDERSHYNEFEILPKEWQLKPRGQRYHNGVVQDQIHQ
;
A
#
# COMPACT_ATOMS: atom_id res chain seq x y z
N MET A 1 -10.13 11.38 13.16
CA MET A 1 -11.38 11.92 13.73
C MET A 1 -11.53 11.47 15.18
N THR A 2 -12.15 12.30 16.02
CA THR A 2 -12.50 11.99 17.42
C THR A 2 -13.68 11.01 17.51
N GLY A 3 -14.18 10.74 18.73
CA GLY A 3 -15.38 9.92 18.96
C GLY A 3 -16.63 10.38 18.19
N TYR A 4 -17.63 9.50 18.11
CA TYR A 4 -18.94 9.83 17.53
C TYR A 4 -19.72 10.73 18.49
N ASP A 5 -20.29 11.82 17.96
CA ASP A 5 -21.14 12.71 18.74
C ASP A 5 -22.29 11.91 19.39
N CYS A 6 -22.38 11.99 20.72
CA CYS A 6 -23.34 11.24 21.51
C CYS A 6 -24.79 11.62 21.19
N ASP A 7 -25.05 12.85 20.75
CA ASP A 7 -26.42 13.32 20.48
C ASP A 7 -26.97 12.82 19.14
N ARG A 8 -26.13 12.16 18.33
CA ARG A 8 -26.58 11.50 17.10
C ARG A 8 -27.20 10.13 17.34
N PHE A 9 -26.91 9.49 18.47
CA PHE A 9 -27.43 8.16 18.77
C PHE A 9 -28.88 8.22 19.23
N ILE A 10 -29.67 7.25 18.79
CA ILE A 10 -31.08 7.11 19.17
C ILE A 10 -31.19 6.03 20.23
N ASP A 11 -32.06 6.24 21.22
CA ASP A 11 -32.33 5.32 22.32
C ASP A 11 -31.09 4.91 23.12
N LEU A 12 -30.10 5.80 23.20
CA LEU A 12 -28.91 5.59 24.02
C LEU A 12 -29.25 5.84 25.49
N SER A 13 -29.19 4.80 26.32
CA SER A 13 -29.42 4.94 27.76
C SER A 13 -28.34 5.83 28.41
N GLU A 14 -28.64 6.47 29.54
CA GLU A 14 -27.64 7.27 30.27
C GLU A 14 -26.42 6.43 30.67
N VAL A 15 -26.66 5.17 31.04
CA VAL A 15 -25.60 4.20 31.37
C VAL A 15 -24.73 3.91 30.16
N ASP A 16 -25.33 3.63 28.99
CA ASP A 16 -24.55 3.39 27.77
C ASP A 16 -23.80 4.65 27.32
N ARG A 17 -24.38 5.83 27.53
CA ARG A 17 -23.72 7.11 27.23
C ARG A 17 -22.45 7.29 28.07
N GLU A 18 -22.48 6.91 29.34
CA GLU A 18 -21.31 6.98 30.23
C GLU A 18 -20.29 5.88 29.91
N ASP A 19 -20.73 4.61 29.90
CA ASP A 19 -19.86 3.43 29.77
C ASP A 19 -19.19 3.32 28.40
N LEU A 20 -19.82 3.87 27.35
CA LEU A 20 -19.30 3.85 25.98
C LEU A 20 -18.63 5.16 25.57
N SER A 21 -18.36 6.06 26.52
CA SER A 21 -17.71 7.34 26.26
C SER A 21 -16.20 7.33 26.44
N CYS A 22 -15.53 8.07 25.56
CA CYS A 22 -14.10 8.28 25.64
C CYS A 22 -13.74 9.34 26.68
N GLY A 23 -12.90 9.01 27.67
CA GLY A 23 -12.47 9.95 28.71
C GLY A 23 -11.68 11.18 28.21
N ILE A 24 -11.28 11.24 26.94
CA ILE A 24 -10.58 12.40 26.33
C ILE A 24 -11.56 13.30 25.59
N CYS A 25 -12.32 12.76 24.63
CA CYS A 25 -13.22 13.58 23.79
C CYS A 25 -14.68 13.61 24.28
N ARG A 26 -15.01 12.83 25.32
CA ARG A 26 -16.35 12.71 25.94
C ARG A 26 -17.47 12.27 25.01
N ASN A 27 -17.10 11.76 23.84
CA ASN A 27 -17.99 11.24 22.81
C ASN A 27 -17.94 9.71 22.78
N ILE A 28 -18.93 9.08 22.14
CA ILE A 28 -19.02 7.62 22.04
C ILE A 28 -17.80 7.09 21.27
N PHE A 29 -17.26 5.96 21.72
CA PHE A 29 -16.03 5.40 21.18
C PHE A 29 -16.05 5.27 19.66
N ARG A 30 -15.09 5.93 19.01
CA ARG A 30 -14.72 5.66 17.63
C ARG A 30 -13.41 4.92 17.62
N ASP A 31 -13.43 3.73 17.03
CA ASP A 31 -12.24 2.92 16.82
C ASP A 31 -11.46 2.70 18.15
N PRO A 32 -12.07 2.02 19.14
CA PRO A 32 -11.57 1.98 20.51
C PRO A 32 -10.28 1.17 20.67
N VAL A 33 -9.42 1.63 21.58
CA VAL A 33 -8.20 0.96 22.04
C VAL A 33 -8.11 0.99 23.55
N VAL A 34 -7.44 -0.01 24.11
CA VAL A 34 -7.32 -0.24 25.56
C VAL A 34 -5.88 -0.05 25.99
N THR A 35 -5.67 0.68 27.09
CA THR A 35 -4.35 0.81 27.71
C THR A 35 -4.01 -0.45 28.51
N PRO A 36 -2.77 -0.97 28.44
CA PRO A 36 -2.39 -2.15 29.22
C PRO A 36 -2.22 -1.84 30.72
N CYS A 37 -1.90 -0.60 31.09
CA CYS A 37 -1.62 -0.19 32.47
C CYS A 37 -2.86 -0.22 33.38
N CYS A 38 -3.96 0.41 32.96
CA CYS A 38 -5.20 0.54 33.74
C CYS A 38 -6.44 -0.02 33.04
N ARG A 39 -6.30 -0.64 31.85
CA ARG A 39 -7.42 -1.21 31.07
C ARG A 39 -8.48 -0.17 30.67
N GLN A 40 -8.14 1.10 30.67
CA GLN A 40 -9.04 2.16 30.22
C GLN A 40 -9.15 2.19 28.70
N THR A 41 -10.36 2.41 28.21
CA THR A 41 -10.67 2.48 26.78
C THR A 41 -10.69 3.94 26.31
N PHE A 42 -10.09 4.19 25.15
CA PHE A 42 -10.09 5.50 24.48
C PHE A 42 -10.34 5.33 22.98
N CYS A 43 -10.78 6.39 22.30
CA CYS A 43 -10.72 6.41 20.83
C CYS A 43 -9.25 6.38 20.39
N ARG A 44 -8.89 5.58 19.39
CA ARG A 44 -7.51 5.46 18.89
C ARG A 44 -6.89 6.80 18.55
N TYR A 45 -7.63 7.66 17.85
CA TYR A 45 -7.16 9.01 17.53
C TYR A 45 -6.86 9.84 18.79
N CYS A 46 -7.75 9.81 19.79
CA CYS A 46 -7.63 10.62 21.00
C CYS A 46 -6.41 10.24 21.83
N ILE A 47 -6.22 8.96 22.13
CA ILE A 47 -5.06 8.52 22.94
C ILE A 47 -3.75 8.70 22.18
N ARG A 48 -3.72 8.46 20.86
CA ARG A 48 -2.52 8.70 20.06
C ARG A 48 -2.16 10.18 20.00
N SER A 49 -3.15 11.07 19.89
CA SER A 49 -2.91 12.51 19.92
C SER A 49 -2.36 12.95 21.28
N TRP A 50 -2.85 12.39 22.39
CA TRP A 50 -2.32 12.66 23.73
C TRP A 50 -0.84 12.24 23.83
N LEU A 51 -0.54 11.03 23.35
CA LEU A 51 0.80 10.44 23.43
C LEU A 51 1.84 11.09 22.50
N ARG A 52 1.45 12.01 21.61
CA ARG A 52 2.40 12.82 20.83
C ARG A 52 3.19 13.81 21.71
N GLY A 53 2.58 14.29 22.79
CA GLY A 53 3.20 15.24 23.72
C GLY A 53 3.50 14.66 25.09
N HIS A 54 3.10 13.41 25.35
CA HIS A 54 3.17 12.79 26.67
C HIS A 54 3.56 11.32 26.55
N SER A 55 4.43 10.83 27.42
CA SER A 55 4.78 9.41 27.52
C SER A 55 4.04 8.71 28.68
N VAL A 56 2.88 9.24 29.05
CA VAL A 56 2.09 8.78 30.20
C VAL A 56 0.62 8.61 29.86
N CYS A 57 -0.03 7.65 30.52
CA CYS A 57 -1.47 7.43 30.41
C CYS A 57 -2.25 8.65 30.95
N PRO A 58 -3.31 9.10 30.24
CA PRO A 58 -4.17 10.19 30.72
C PRO A 58 -4.89 9.90 32.04
N PHE A 59 -5.08 8.62 32.39
CA PHE A 59 -5.89 8.20 33.53
C PHE A 59 -5.05 7.99 34.79
N ASP A 60 -4.06 7.09 34.74
CA ASP A 60 -3.26 6.68 35.89
C ASP A 60 -1.83 7.28 35.90
N ARG A 61 -1.45 8.02 34.84
CA ARG A 61 -0.13 8.63 34.63
C ARG A 61 1.04 7.63 34.57
N SER A 62 0.77 6.34 34.44
CA SER A 62 1.80 5.32 34.20
C SER A 62 2.45 5.54 32.85
N GLY A 63 3.73 5.14 32.72
CA GLY A 63 4.44 5.15 31.45
C GLY A 63 3.65 4.39 30.38
N LEU A 64 3.41 5.03 29.24
CA LEU A 64 2.64 4.47 28.15
C LEU A 64 3.13 5.00 26.81
N THR A 65 3.31 4.10 25.86
CA THR A 65 3.68 4.39 24.48
C THR A 65 2.61 3.92 23.50
N VAL A 66 2.64 4.43 22.27
CA VAL A 66 1.63 4.11 21.24
C VAL A 66 1.63 2.63 20.85
N THR A 67 2.79 1.97 20.90
CA THR A 67 2.97 0.56 20.53
C THR A 67 2.38 -0.41 21.56
N GLU A 68 2.18 0.04 22.79
CA GLU A 68 1.63 -0.77 23.89
C GLU A 68 0.10 -0.79 23.91
N LEU A 69 -0.56 0.05 23.10
CA LEU A 69 -2.02 0.09 23.00
C LEU A 69 -2.57 -1.20 22.40
N GLN A 70 -3.60 -1.75 23.05
CA GLN A 70 -4.26 -2.98 22.61
C GLN A 70 -5.57 -2.67 21.90
N ASN A 71 -5.96 -3.50 20.94
CA ASN A 71 -7.29 -3.41 20.33
C ASN A 71 -8.37 -3.67 21.38
N ALA A 72 -9.51 -3.01 21.23
CA ALA A 72 -10.65 -3.27 22.09
C ALA A 72 -11.14 -4.73 21.94
N PRO A 73 -11.68 -5.34 23.03
CA PRO A 73 -12.33 -6.63 22.94
C PRO A 73 -13.48 -6.61 21.92
N ARG A 74 -13.64 -7.71 21.17
CA ARG A 74 -14.68 -7.80 20.14
C ARG A 74 -16.10 -7.64 20.70
N SER A 75 -16.33 -7.99 21.96
CA SER A 75 -17.60 -7.76 22.65
C SER A 75 -17.98 -6.28 22.69
N LEU A 76 -17.01 -5.38 22.93
CA LEU A 76 -17.23 -3.93 22.92
C LEU A 76 -17.54 -3.43 21.51
N GLU A 77 -16.78 -3.89 20.51
CA GLU A 77 -17.05 -3.53 19.10
C GLU A 77 -18.44 -4.00 18.64
N ASN A 78 -18.84 -5.22 19.02
CA ASN A 78 -20.18 -5.74 18.72
C ASN A 78 -21.29 -4.97 19.45
N LEU A 79 -21.04 -4.48 20.67
CA LEU A 79 -21.98 -3.62 21.39
C LEU A 79 -22.15 -2.27 20.67
N LEU A 80 -21.03 -1.60 20.36
CA LEU A 80 -21.01 -0.34 19.62
C LEU A 80 -21.70 -0.49 18.25
N GLY A 81 -21.42 -1.57 17.53
CA GLY A 81 -21.97 -1.82 16.19
C GLY A 81 -23.51 -1.89 16.14
N ARG A 82 -24.16 -2.31 17.23
CA ARG A 82 -25.63 -2.42 17.33
C ARG A 82 -26.33 -1.10 17.62
N LEU A 83 -25.62 -0.10 18.13
CA LEU A 83 -26.19 1.21 18.45
C LEU A 83 -26.80 1.86 17.20
N GLN A 84 -27.95 2.49 17.34
CA GLN A 84 -28.63 3.21 16.27
C GLN A 84 -28.15 4.66 16.24
N ILE A 85 -27.77 5.15 15.06
CA ILE A 85 -27.20 6.48 14.90
C ILE A 85 -27.81 7.20 13.69
N ASN A 86 -28.07 8.50 13.85
CA ASN A 86 -28.44 9.37 12.75
C ASN A 86 -27.24 9.65 11.82
N CYS A 87 -27.51 9.71 10.52
CA CYS A 87 -26.53 10.14 9.53
C CYS A 87 -25.87 11.48 9.88
N ASP A 88 -24.60 11.67 9.50
CA ASP A 88 -23.89 12.96 9.62
C ASP A 88 -24.62 14.10 8.89
N ASN A 89 -25.37 13.77 7.83
CA ASN A 89 -26.12 14.72 7.01
C ASN A 89 -27.57 14.92 7.49
N LYS A 90 -27.87 14.64 8.76
CA LYS A 90 -29.21 14.85 9.34
C LYS A 90 -29.71 16.28 9.17
N ASP A 91 -28.85 17.25 9.46
CA ASP A 91 -29.17 18.67 9.34
C ASP A 91 -29.36 19.12 7.88
N LYS A 92 -28.86 18.33 6.93
CA LYS A 92 -29.06 18.54 5.48
C LYS A 92 -30.34 17.90 4.95
N GLY A 93 -31.05 17.13 5.78
CA GLY A 93 -32.31 16.48 5.42
C GLY A 93 -32.28 14.95 5.45
N CYS A 94 -31.14 14.31 5.73
CA CYS A 94 -31.09 12.85 5.83
C CYS A 94 -31.83 12.36 7.08
N GLN A 95 -32.91 11.62 6.90
CA GLN A 95 -33.70 11.06 8.01
C GLN A 95 -33.32 9.61 8.35
N GLN A 96 -32.26 9.08 7.72
CA GLN A 96 -31.87 7.69 7.92
C GLN A 96 -31.23 7.47 9.29
N VAL A 97 -31.72 6.43 9.96
CA VAL A 97 -31.19 5.90 11.21
C VAL A 97 -30.69 4.49 10.90
N VAL A 98 -29.41 4.27 11.17
CA VAL A 98 -28.74 3.01 10.83
C VAL A 98 -27.97 2.48 12.03
N SER A 99 -27.67 1.18 12.03
CA SER A 99 -26.72 0.63 12.99
C SER A 99 -25.33 1.22 12.74
N LEU A 100 -24.56 1.46 13.81
CA LEU A 100 -23.25 2.09 13.72
C LEU A 100 -22.30 1.31 12.79
N GLU A 101 -22.40 -0.02 12.75
CA GLU A 101 -21.64 -0.87 11.82
C GLU A 101 -21.95 -0.59 10.33
N LYS A 102 -23.18 -0.17 10.01
CA LYS A 102 -23.64 0.15 8.65
C LYS A 102 -23.51 1.63 8.30
N LEU A 103 -23.13 2.48 9.26
CA LEU A 103 -23.06 3.93 9.05
C LEU A 103 -22.12 4.31 7.89
N LYS A 104 -20.97 3.64 7.74
CA LYS A 104 -20.04 3.89 6.64
C LYS A 104 -20.66 3.53 5.28
N GLN A 105 -21.38 2.41 5.20
CA GLN A 105 -22.08 2.02 3.98
C GLN A 105 -23.16 3.04 3.62
N HIS A 106 -24.00 3.40 4.58
CA HIS A 106 -25.04 4.42 4.38
C HIS A 106 -24.44 5.76 3.95
N PHE A 107 -23.36 6.23 4.59
CA PHE A 107 -22.73 7.51 4.24
C PHE A 107 -22.30 7.56 2.76
N ASN A 108 -21.80 6.46 2.21
CA ASN A 108 -21.41 6.36 0.80
C ASN A 108 -22.60 6.36 -0.18
N GLU A 109 -23.79 6.00 0.29
CA GLU A 109 -25.03 5.88 -0.50
C GLU A 109 -26.02 7.02 -0.20
N CYS A 110 -25.71 7.91 0.74
CA CYS A 110 -26.62 8.91 1.26
C CYS A 110 -26.83 10.05 0.26
N GLU A 111 -28.08 10.29 -0.14
CA GLU A 111 -28.47 11.33 -1.11
C GLU A 111 -28.17 12.76 -0.62
N PHE A 112 -28.11 12.96 0.70
CA PHE A 112 -27.77 14.25 1.34
C PHE A 112 -26.30 14.37 1.67
N ASN A 113 -25.50 13.35 1.34
CA ASN A 113 -24.07 13.52 1.29
C ASN A 113 -23.79 14.43 0.10
N GLU A 114 -23.77 15.75 0.35
CA GLU A 114 -23.19 16.72 -0.55
C GLU A 114 -21.77 16.27 -0.80
N HIS A 115 -21.59 15.47 -1.85
CA HIS A 115 -20.31 14.93 -2.22
C HIS A 115 -19.44 16.13 -2.56
N VAL A 116 -18.55 16.47 -1.63
CA VAL A 116 -17.35 17.22 -1.95
C VAL A 116 -16.55 16.30 -2.87
N CYS A 117 -16.77 16.49 -4.17
CA CYS A 117 -16.12 15.74 -5.18
C CYS A 117 -14.78 16.41 -5.47
N ASP A 118 -13.76 16.08 -4.67
CA ASP A 118 -12.41 16.59 -4.91
C ASP A 118 -11.78 15.98 -6.19
N GLU A 119 -12.38 14.92 -6.76
CA GLU A 119 -11.84 14.23 -7.95
C GLU A 119 -12.71 14.24 -9.22
N CYS A 120 -13.97 14.73 -9.20
CA CYS A 120 -14.72 14.97 -10.44
C CYS A 120 -14.54 16.41 -10.89
N LYS A 121 -13.90 16.62 -12.05
CA LYS A 121 -13.88 17.92 -12.75
C LYS A 121 -15.23 18.24 -13.41
N CYS A 122 -16.35 17.97 -12.75
CA CYS A 122 -17.66 18.38 -13.22
C CYS A 122 -17.92 19.80 -12.70
N GLU A 123 -17.73 20.80 -13.57
CA GLU A 123 -18.08 22.18 -13.26
C GLU A 123 -19.58 22.30 -13.00
N LYS A 124 -19.94 22.45 -11.72
CA LYS A 124 -21.16 23.11 -11.21
C LYS A 124 -22.43 22.84 -12.03
N GLN A 125 -22.96 21.63 -11.98
CA GLN A 125 -24.39 21.43 -12.21
C GLN A 125 -25.02 20.70 -11.02
N PRO A 126 -26.13 21.24 -10.46
CA PRO A 126 -26.76 20.72 -9.25
C PRO A 126 -27.46 19.37 -9.44
N ASP A 127 -27.52 18.84 -10.66
CA ASP A 127 -28.26 17.61 -11.00
C ASP A 127 -27.35 16.42 -11.42
N HIS A 128 -26.05 16.46 -11.13
CA HIS A 128 -25.13 15.40 -11.58
C HIS A 128 -25.20 14.14 -10.71
N ASN A 129 -25.91 13.12 -11.21
CA ASN A 129 -25.92 11.78 -10.63
C ASN A 129 -24.78 10.92 -11.24
N CYS A 130 -23.59 10.98 -10.62
CA CYS A 130 -22.40 10.23 -11.04
C CYS A 130 -22.65 8.72 -11.14
N VAL A 131 -23.52 8.16 -10.29
CA VAL A 131 -23.81 6.72 -10.27
C VAL A 131 -24.50 6.30 -11.57
N LYS A 132 -25.46 7.11 -12.05
CA LYS A 132 -26.12 6.83 -13.34
C LYS A 132 -25.13 6.91 -14.51
N ALA A 133 -24.27 7.92 -14.53
CA ALA A 133 -23.24 8.06 -15.57
C ALA A 133 -22.20 6.91 -15.53
N LEU A 134 -21.84 6.42 -14.34
CA LEU A 134 -20.97 5.27 -14.17
C LEU A 134 -21.61 3.95 -14.60
N LEU A 135 -22.91 3.77 -14.35
CA LEU A 135 -23.66 2.62 -14.85
C LEU A 135 -23.73 2.60 -16.38
N GLU A 136 -24.02 3.75 -17.00
CA GLU A 136 -24.01 3.91 -18.47
C GLU A 136 -22.62 3.68 -19.07
N LEU A 137 -21.56 4.15 -18.40
CA LEU A 137 -20.18 3.92 -18.82
C LEU A 137 -19.79 2.43 -18.68
N ASN A 138 -20.20 1.77 -17.60
CA ASN A 138 -19.98 0.34 -17.40
C ASN A 138 -20.64 -0.50 -18.50
N GLU A 139 -21.87 -0.17 -18.91
CA GLU A 139 -22.53 -0.84 -20.03
C GLU A 139 -21.75 -0.67 -21.33
N LYS A 140 -21.23 0.53 -21.59
CA LYS A 140 -20.43 0.82 -22.79
C LYS A 140 -19.10 0.05 -22.78
N VAL A 141 -18.39 0.06 -21.66
CA VAL A 141 -17.12 -0.68 -21.48
C VAL A 141 -17.33 -2.18 -21.62
N ASN A 142 -18.40 -2.73 -21.04
CA ASN A 142 -18.72 -4.16 -21.17
C ASN A 142 -19.01 -4.56 -22.61
N LYS A 143 -19.67 -3.68 -23.38
CA LYS A 143 -19.92 -3.90 -24.81
C LYS A 143 -18.62 -3.89 -25.62
N GLU A 144 -17.72 -2.94 -25.35
CA GLU A 144 -16.41 -2.85 -26.00
C GLU A 144 -15.51 -4.05 -25.68
N LEU A 145 -15.52 -4.53 -24.43
CA LEU A 145 -14.80 -5.72 -23.99
C LEU A 145 -15.21 -6.97 -24.79
N GLU A 146 -16.50 -7.11 -25.08
CA GLU A 146 -17.02 -8.27 -25.80
C GLU A 146 -16.67 -8.25 -27.28
N THR A 147 -16.64 -7.08 -27.91
CA THR A 147 -16.05 -6.91 -29.25
C THR A 147 -14.57 -7.27 -29.26
N MET A 148 -13.78 -6.77 -28.30
CA MET A 148 -12.35 -7.10 -28.23
C MET A 148 -12.08 -8.60 -28.00
N ARG A 149 -12.94 -9.27 -27.21
CA ARG A 149 -12.86 -10.74 -27.03
C ARG A 149 -13.10 -11.49 -28.34
N GLN A 150 -14.07 -11.03 -29.15
CA GLN A 150 -14.33 -11.62 -30.47
C GLN A 150 -13.14 -11.43 -31.41
N ASP A 151 -12.55 -10.23 -31.45
CA ASP A 151 -11.36 -9.96 -32.27
C ASP A 151 -10.15 -10.80 -31.84
N ASN A 152 -9.95 -10.96 -30.52
CA ASN A 152 -8.88 -11.82 -29.99
C ASN A 152 -9.06 -13.29 -30.37
N LEU A 153 -10.31 -13.77 -30.37
CA LEU A 153 -10.62 -15.13 -30.80
C LEU A 153 -10.32 -15.32 -32.29
N ALA A 154 -10.74 -14.37 -33.14
CA ALA A 154 -10.44 -14.38 -34.57
C ALA A 154 -8.93 -14.37 -34.83
N MET A 155 -8.17 -13.53 -34.11
CA MET A 155 -6.71 -13.47 -34.19
C MET A 155 -6.05 -14.81 -33.82
N LYS A 156 -6.53 -15.47 -32.76
CA LYS A 156 -6.04 -16.80 -32.35
C LYS A 156 -6.29 -17.85 -33.42
N THR A 157 -7.44 -17.81 -34.09
CA THR A 157 -7.76 -18.72 -35.20
C THR A 157 -6.78 -18.52 -36.38
N VAL A 158 -6.46 -17.27 -36.73
CA VAL A 158 -5.48 -16.97 -37.78
C VAL A 158 -4.08 -17.49 -37.41
N LEU A 159 -3.65 -17.30 -36.16
CA LEU A 159 -2.36 -17.85 -35.68
C LEU A 159 -2.32 -19.38 -35.72
N GLN A 160 -3.43 -20.05 -35.39
CA GLN A 160 -3.55 -21.50 -35.52
C GLN A 160 -3.46 -21.98 -36.98
N GLN A 161 -4.09 -21.26 -37.91
CA GLN A 161 -4.00 -21.55 -39.33
C GLN A 161 -2.57 -21.39 -39.86
N LEU A 162 -1.88 -20.29 -39.49
CA LEU A 162 -0.49 -20.05 -39.85
C LEU A 162 0.45 -21.13 -39.27
N SER A 163 0.20 -21.58 -38.04
CA SER A 163 0.97 -22.67 -37.42
C SER A 163 0.79 -24.01 -38.13
N THR A 164 -0.39 -24.24 -38.73
CA THR A 164 -0.68 -25.44 -39.54
C THR A 164 0.01 -25.37 -40.90
N ILE A 165 0.01 -24.19 -41.53
CA ILE A 165 0.72 -23.94 -42.80
C ILE A 165 2.23 -24.11 -42.63
N SER A 166 2.81 -23.64 -41.53
CA SER A 166 4.24 -23.80 -41.24
C SER A 166 4.66 -25.28 -41.18
N LYS A 167 3.81 -26.16 -40.67
CA LYS A 167 4.08 -27.61 -40.57
C LYS A 167 3.99 -28.35 -41.90
N LEU A 168 3.43 -27.73 -42.94
CA LEU A 168 3.36 -28.29 -44.29
C LEU A 168 4.63 -27.99 -45.11
N PHE A 169 5.54 -27.16 -44.61
CA PHE A 169 6.73 -26.68 -45.33
C PHE A 169 8.07 -27.16 -44.75
N ASP A 170 8.11 -28.06 -43.77
CA ASP A 170 9.36 -28.62 -43.25
C ASP A 170 10.03 -29.56 -44.27
N PRO A 171 11.28 -29.31 -44.74
CA PRO A 171 12.04 -30.29 -45.48
C PRO A 171 12.72 -31.30 -44.52
N ALA A 172 12.82 -32.55 -44.98
CA ALA A 172 13.35 -33.72 -44.25
C ALA A 172 14.77 -33.53 -43.66
N PRO A 173 15.17 -34.32 -42.63
CA PRO A 173 16.37 -34.06 -41.86
C PRO A 173 17.62 -34.58 -42.57
N THR A 174 18.68 -33.76 -42.60
CA THR A 174 20.06 -34.20 -42.87
C THR A 174 20.90 -34.13 -41.59
N THR A 175 21.78 -35.11 -41.50
CA THR A 175 22.49 -35.67 -40.34
C THR A 175 23.68 -34.87 -39.79
N SER A 176 24.05 -35.21 -38.54
CA SER A 176 25.34 -35.00 -37.83
C SER A 176 25.54 -33.59 -37.23
N GLU A 177 25.99 -33.38 -35.98
CA GLU A 177 26.95 -34.11 -35.13
C GLU A 177 26.65 -33.98 -33.61
N SER A 178 27.13 -35.00 -32.89
CA SER A 178 27.44 -35.24 -31.47
C SER A 178 26.90 -34.38 -30.29
N ALA A 179 26.47 -35.14 -29.27
CA ALA A 179 25.97 -34.77 -27.95
C ALA A 179 27.02 -34.19 -26.96
N PRO A 180 26.59 -33.53 -25.86
CA PRO A 180 27.44 -33.30 -24.70
C PRO A 180 27.21 -34.34 -23.60
N THR A 181 28.30 -34.94 -23.12
CA THR A 181 28.38 -35.74 -21.89
C THR A 181 28.61 -34.85 -20.68
N SER A 182 27.99 -35.23 -19.56
CA SER A 182 28.07 -34.62 -18.24
C SER A 182 29.50 -34.41 -17.72
N GLN A 183 29.71 -33.37 -16.90
CA GLN A 183 30.46 -33.52 -15.65
C GLN A 183 30.24 -32.33 -14.71
N THR A 184 29.78 -32.68 -13.51
CA THR A 184 29.77 -31.85 -12.31
C THR A 184 31.15 -31.87 -11.68
N ALA A 185 31.58 -30.72 -11.13
CA ALA A 185 32.22 -30.55 -9.82
C ALA A 185 33.58 -29.80 -9.79
N ILE A 186 33.64 -28.95 -8.75
CA ILE A 186 34.80 -28.40 -8.03
C ILE A 186 35.48 -27.18 -8.66
N ILE A 187 35.42 -26.05 -7.95
CA ILE A 187 36.58 -25.31 -7.42
C ILE A 187 36.07 -24.43 -6.27
N ASN A 188 36.54 -24.75 -5.06
CA ASN A 188 36.69 -23.81 -3.95
C ASN A 188 37.72 -22.76 -4.38
N ASP A 189 37.52 -21.50 -3.99
CA ASP A 189 38.55 -20.53 -3.53
C ASP A 189 38.02 -19.10 -3.73
N LEU A 190 37.29 -18.62 -2.73
CA LEU A 190 36.90 -17.22 -2.58
C LEU A 190 38.04 -16.49 -1.87
N GLU A 191 39.02 -16.02 -2.65
CA GLU A 191 39.88 -14.91 -2.23
C GLU A 191 39.30 -13.58 -2.73
N SER A 192 39.32 -12.62 -1.81
CA SER A 192 38.87 -11.24 -1.90
C SER A 192 39.35 -10.50 -3.16
N GLY A 193 38.43 -10.26 -4.08
CA GLY A 193 38.58 -9.32 -5.20
C GLY A 193 37.23 -8.68 -5.56
N PRO A 194 37.20 -7.47 -6.16
CA PRO A 194 35.96 -6.83 -6.57
C PRO A 194 35.24 -7.68 -7.64
N LEU A 195 33.94 -7.90 -7.45
CA LEU A 195 33.11 -8.75 -8.30
C LEU A 195 33.19 -8.35 -9.79
N PRO A 196 33.32 -9.31 -10.73
CA PRO A 196 33.36 -9.04 -12.16
C PRO A 196 32.04 -8.43 -12.68
N ASP A 197 32.13 -7.56 -13.69
CA ASP A 197 31.00 -6.78 -14.23
C ASP A 197 29.83 -7.63 -14.78
N SER A 198 30.07 -8.92 -15.05
CA SER A 198 29.04 -9.91 -15.40
C SER A 198 28.05 -10.21 -14.27
N VAL A 199 28.39 -9.91 -13.01
CA VAL A 199 27.50 -10.04 -11.83
C VAL A 199 26.65 -8.78 -11.62
N LYS A 200 27.12 -7.61 -12.04
CA LYS A 200 26.36 -6.33 -11.94
C LYS A 200 25.16 -6.26 -12.90
N GLN A 201 25.12 -7.12 -13.92
CA GLN A 201 24.10 -7.11 -14.99
C GLN A 201 22.74 -7.74 -14.61
N LYS A 202 22.53 -8.18 -13.36
CA LYS A 202 21.24 -8.76 -12.93
C LYS A 202 20.43 -7.86 -12.00
N LEU A 203 20.67 -6.55 -11.98
CA LEU A 203 19.92 -5.63 -11.13
C LEU A 203 18.74 -4.97 -11.87
N PRO A 204 17.66 -4.60 -11.15
CA PRO A 204 16.60 -3.82 -11.74
C PRO A 204 17.10 -2.41 -12.11
N VAL A 205 16.57 -1.87 -13.21
CA VAL A 205 17.02 -0.63 -13.85
C VAL A 205 15.88 0.37 -13.92
N TRP A 206 16.15 1.62 -13.55
CA TRP A 206 15.23 2.74 -13.73
C TRP A 206 15.27 3.25 -15.17
N LYS A 207 14.11 3.34 -15.83
CA LYS A 207 13.99 3.84 -17.20
C LYS A 207 13.01 5.01 -17.25
N LYS A 208 13.46 6.19 -17.72
CA LYS A 208 12.60 7.34 -17.97
C LYS A 208 11.81 7.14 -19.27
N CYS A 209 10.62 6.54 -19.16
CA CYS A 209 9.69 6.39 -20.28
C CYS A 209 8.27 6.13 -19.76
N PRO A 210 7.24 6.35 -20.61
CA PRO A 210 5.92 5.79 -20.40
C PRO A 210 5.96 4.27 -20.17
N ILE A 211 5.05 3.76 -19.33
CA ILE A 211 5.00 2.35 -18.93
C ILE A 211 4.64 1.42 -20.10
N ASP A 212 3.87 1.90 -21.07
CA ASP A 212 3.48 1.16 -22.28
C ASP A 212 4.69 0.81 -23.19
N GLN A 213 5.76 1.60 -23.12
CA GLN A 213 7.03 1.35 -23.83
C GLN A 213 7.94 0.32 -23.15
N VAL A 214 7.54 -0.20 -21.98
CA VAL A 214 8.27 -1.26 -21.28
C VAL A 214 7.56 -2.59 -21.54
N PRO A 215 8.26 -3.65 -22.01
CA PRO A 215 7.66 -4.99 -22.13
C PRO A 215 7.08 -5.45 -20.78
N ILE A 216 5.89 -6.08 -20.80
CA ILE A 216 5.13 -6.40 -19.59
C ILE A 216 5.95 -7.27 -18.63
N GLU A 217 6.68 -8.25 -19.17
CA GLU A 217 7.56 -9.17 -18.45
C GLU A 217 8.74 -8.49 -17.74
N HIS A 218 9.09 -7.26 -18.16
CA HIS A 218 10.14 -6.47 -17.53
C HIS A 218 9.60 -5.48 -16.50
N ARG A 219 8.29 -5.28 -16.39
CA ARG A 219 7.73 -4.29 -15.45
C ARG A 219 7.72 -4.87 -14.03
N VAL A 220 8.27 -4.14 -13.07
CA VAL A 220 8.20 -4.55 -11.66
C VAL A 220 6.87 -4.10 -11.08
N SER A 221 6.07 -5.04 -10.60
CA SER A 221 4.72 -4.80 -10.09
C SER A 221 4.70 -4.73 -8.55
N TYR A 222 3.72 -4.01 -7.98
CA TYR A 222 3.42 -4.12 -6.55
C TYR A 222 2.58 -5.37 -6.22
N ASP A 223 2.38 -6.29 -7.16
CA ASP A 223 1.56 -7.52 -7.14
C ASP A 223 0.14 -7.30 -6.64
N LYS A 224 -0.44 -6.14 -6.95
CA LYS A 224 -1.78 -5.72 -6.55
C LYS A 224 -2.43 -4.91 -7.66
N GLN A 225 -3.76 -4.96 -7.67
CA GLN A 225 -4.58 -4.18 -8.59
C GLN A 225 -5.24 -3.04 -7.84
N ILE A 226 -5.23 -1.85 -8.45
CA ILE A 226 -6.03 -0.70 -8.02
C ILE A 226 -7.09 -0.52 -9.09
N ASN A 227 -8.38 -0.53 -8.73
CA ASN A 227 -9.48 -0.43 -9.70
C ASN A 227 -9.41 -1.47 -10.85
N GLY A 228 -8.90 -2.68 -10.57
CA GLY A 228 -8.77 -3.76 -11.55
C GLY A 228 -7.55 -3.67 -12.49
N GLU A 229 -6.73 -2.62 -12.39
CA GLU A 229 -5.46 -2.51 -13.13
C GLU A 229 -4.26 -2.80 -12.23
N THR A 230 -3.31 -3.59 -12.73
CA THR A 230 -2.04 -3.84 -12.04
C THR A 230 -1.22 -2.56 -11.99
N VAL A 231 -0.78 -2.18 -10.79
CA VAL A 231 0.08 -1.01 -10.61
C VAL A 231 1.55 -1.41 -10.52
N TYR A 232 2.40 -0.55 -11.07
CA TYR A 232 3.83 -0.82 -11.22
C TYR A 232 4.69 0.13 -10.39
N VAL A 233 5.91 -0.31 -10.12
CA VAL A 233 6.89 0.45 -9.35
C VAL A 233 7.48 1.56 -10.22
N GLY A 234 7.29 2.80 -9.79
CA GLY A 234 7.84 3.98 -10.43
C GLY A 234 8.53 4.91 -9.43
N ARG A 235 9.13 5.97 -9.95
CA ARG A 235 9.55 7.13 -9.14
C ARG A 235 9.37 8.42 -9.92
N VAL A 236 9.13 9.51 -9.19
CA VAL A 236 8.82 10.83 -9.74
C VAL A 236 9.79 11.87 -9.19
N LYS A 237 10.12 12.85 -10.03
CA LYS A 237 10.85 14.03 -9.59
C LYS A 237 9.85 15.11 -9.18
N ASN A 238 9.87 15.47 -7.91
CA ASN A 238 9.08 16.58 -7.37
C ASN A 238 10.03 17.61 -6.75
N PHE A 239 10.22 18.76 -7.41
CA PHE A 239 11.25 19.74 -7.07
C PHE A 239 12.65 19.11 -6.97
N SER A 240 13.29 19.19 -5.79
CA SER A 240 14.57 18.60 -5.44
C SER A 240 14.48 17.13 -5.02
N ASN A 241 13.27 16.59 -4.87
CA ASN A 241 13.02 15.25 -4.36
C ASN A 241 12.85 14.25 -5.51
N LEU A 242 13.41 13.06 -5.31
CA LEU A 242 13.18 11.89 -6.15
C LEU A 242 12.43 10.87 -5.29
N LEU A 243 11.16 10.64 -5.60
CA LEU A 243 10.25 9.94 -4.70
C LEU A 243 9.75 8.65 -5.36
N PRO A 244 9.83 7.49 -4.68
CA PRO A 244 9.18 6.29 -5.18
C PRO A 244 7.66 6.46 -5.21
N GLY A 245 7.01 5.74 -6.11
CA GLY A 245 5.59 5.89 -6.37
C GLY A 245 4.96 4.69 -7.06
N LYS A 246 3.65 4.79 -7.26
CA LYS A 246 2.82 3.82 -7.99
C LYS A 246 2.51 4.35 -9.38
N ILE A 247 2.78 3.56 -10.39
CA ILE A 247 2.39 3.83 -11.78
C ILE A 247 1.03 3.23 -12.02
N VAL A 248 0.12 4.05 -12.52
CA VAL A 248 -1.23 3.69 -12.94
C VAL A 248 -1.25 3.66 -14.48
N PRO A 249 -1.19 2.47 -15.12
CA PRO A 249 -1.04 2.35 -16.57
C PRO A 249 -2.11 3.04 -17.38
N SER A 250 -3.39 2.91 -16.99
CA SER A 250 -4.52 3.50 -17.71
C SER A 250 -4.42 5.02 -17.82
N ARG A 251 -3.75 5.66 -16.85
CA ARG A 251 -3.57 7.10 -16.77
C ARG A 251 -2.20 7.57 -17.28
N ASN A 252 -1.29 6.64 -17.53
CA ASN A 252 0.12 6.92 -17.82
C ASN A 252 0.70 7.94 -16.82
N GLN A 253 0.43 7.74 -15.53
CA GLN A 253 0.83 8.62 -14.45
C GLN A 253 1.50 7.83 -13.33
N CYS A 254 2.53 8.42 -12.72
CA CYS A 254 3.11 7.92 -11.49
C CYS A 254 2.72 8.85 -10.33
N HIS A 255 2.29 8.24 -9.24
CA HIS A 255 1.85 8.94 -8.03
C HIS A 255 2.90 8.72 -6.94
N GLY A 256 3.59 9.80 -6.54
CA GLY A 256 4.56 9.81 -5.43
C GLY A 256 4.02 10.60 -4.25
N SER A 257 4.59 10.42 -3.06
CA SER A 257 4.15 11.14 -1.84
C SER A 257 5.31 11.85 -1.14
N VAL A 258 5.05 13.04 -0.60
CA VAL A 258 5.98 13.82 0.23
C VAL A 258 5.24 14.85 1.08
N GLY A 259 5.71 15.08 2.30
CA GLY A 259 5.25 16.18 3.15
C GLY A 259 3.75 16.14 3.44
N GLY A 260 3.18 14.95 3.61
CA GLY A 260 1.74 14.82 3.88
C GLY A 260 0.86 14.72 2.64
N ARG A 261 1.37 14.77 1.40
CA ARG A 261 0.54 14.85 0.19
C ARG A 261 0.97 13.87 -0.91
N GLU A 262 0.01 13.39 -1.70
CA GLU A 262 0.27 12.64 -2.94
C GLU A 262 0.31 13.60 -4.15
N TYR A 263 1.29 13.39 -5.03
CA TYR A 263 1.52 14.16 -6.25
C TYR A 263 1.46 13.24 -7.47
N LYS A 264 0.72 13.67 -8.49
CA LYS A 264 0.54 12.95 -9.76
C LYS A 264 1.48 13.55 -10.80
N HIS A 265 2.35 12.74 -11.40
CA HIS A 265 3.28 13.17 -12.44
C HIS A 265 3.14 12.32 -13.71
N SER A 266 3.06 13.00 -14.86
CA SER A 266 3.05 12.37 -16.20
C SER A 266 4.46 12.01 -16.68
N GLU A 267 5.49 12.67 -16.14
CA GLU A 267 6.89 12.30 -16.34
C GLU A 267 7.41 11.53 -15.13
N TYR A 268 7.88 10.31 -15.37
CA TYR A 268 8.35 9.42 -14.31
C TYR A 268 9.37 8.42 -14.85
N GLU A 269 10.01 7.70 -13.94
CA GLU A 269 10.86 6.54 -14.24
C GLU A 269 10.17 5.26 -13.81
N VAL A 270 10.26 4.23 -14.65
CA VAL A 270 9.75 2.88 -14.40
C VAL A 270 10.87 2.02 -13.86
N LEU A 271 10.62 1.26 -12.80
CA LEU A 271 11.53 0.19 -12.38
C LEU A 271 11.34 -1.03 -13.28
N THR A 272 12.40 -1.41 -13.99
CA THR A 272 12.40 -2.52 -14.94
C THR A 272 13.32 -3.65 -14.47
N ASN A 273 12.99 -4.89 -14.83
CA ASN A 273 13.78 -6.08 -14.52
C ASN A 273 14.11 -6.89 -15.79
N PRO A 274 14.84 -6.31 -16.76
CA PRO A 274 15.09 -6.95 -18.06
C PRO A 274 15.99 -8.19 -18.00
N HIS A 275 16.72 -8.37 -16.90
CA HIS A 275 17.69 -9.46 -16.73
C HIS A 275 17.25 -10.51 -15.70
N GLY A 276 15.98 -10.45 -15.24
CA GLY A 276 15.41 -11.46 -14.36
C GLY A 276 16.05 -11.52 -12.97
N ALA A 277 16.36 -10.36 -12.38
CA ALA A 277 16.72 -10.25 -10.97
C ALA A 277 15.69 -10.98 -10.10
N ASN A 278 16.14 -11.71 -9.08
CA ASN A 278 15.23 -12.34 -8.12
C ASN A 278 14.69 -11.29 -7.15
N LEU A 279 13.62 -10.61 -7.56
CA LEU A 279 12.89 -9.65 -6.76
C LEU A 279 11.72 -10.34 -6.07
N CYS A 280 11.57 -10.11 -4.78
CA CYS A 280 10.43 -10.61 -4.01
C CYS A 280 10.03 -9.60 -2.93
N TRP A 281 8.76 -9.51 -2.62
CA TRP A 281 8.30 -8.69 -1.51
C TRP A 281 8.47 -9.48 -0.21
N VAL A 282 9.18 -8.91 0.76
CA VAL A 282 9.51 -9.59 2.02
C VAL A 282 8.97 -8.79 3.19
N GLN A 283 8.16 -9.45 4.04
CA GLN A 283 7.68 -8.85 5.28
C GLN A 283 8.87 -8.48 6.18
N TYR A 284 8.91 -7.22 6.63
CA TYR A 284 10.03 -6.71 7.43
C TYR A 284 9.54 -6.09 8.74
N ALA A 285 10.24 -6.40 9.83
CA ALA A 285 9.92 -5.95 11.18
C ALA A 285 11.17 -5.54 11.99
N GLY A 286 12.30 -5.34 11.32
CA GLY A 286 13.56 -4.96 11.95
C GLY A 286 13.77 -3.44 12.05
N SER A 287 14.80 -3.04 12.79
CA SER A 287 15.32 -1.67 12.78
C SER A 287 16.30 -1.50 11.62
N GLY A 288 16.08 -0.50 10.76
CA GLY A 288 16.97 -0.14 9.65
C GLY A 288 16.49 -0.59 8.26
N ILE A 289 17.38 -0.54 7.27
CA ILE A 289 17.11 -0.94 5.89
C ILE A 289 17.71 -2.33 5.67
N PRO A 290 16.95 -3.33 5.19
CA PRO A 290 17.50 -4.65 4.91
C PRO A 290 18.47 -4.60 3.74
N ASP A 291 19.49 -5.46 3.80
CA ASP A 291 20.44 -5.64 2.72
C ASP A 291 19.71 -5.96 1.41
N GLY A 292 20.13 -5.29 0.34
CA GLY A 292 19.53 -5.44 -0.97
C GLY A 292 18.27 -4.62 -1.22
N ALA A 293 17.70 -3.90 -0.24
CA ALA A 293 16.52 -3.05 -0.47
C ALA A 293 16.68 -2.17 -1.72
N VAL A 294 15.66 -2.15 -2.58
CA VAL A 294 15.67 -1.35 -3.81
C VAL A 294 15.53 0.12 -3.45
N TYR A 295 16.55 0.88 -3.81
CA TYR A 295 16.59 2.34 -3.65
C TYR A 295 15.52 3.01 -4.52
N GLY A 296 14.64 3.77 -3.88
CA GLY A 296 13.53 4.49 -4.50
C GLY A 296 13.89 5.92 -4.91
N GLY A 297 14.76 6.58 -4.14
CA GLY A 297 15.18 7.95 -4.41
C GLY A 297 15.60 8.69 -3.13
N GLN A 298 15.61 10.02 -3.18
CA GLN A 298 16.05 10.87 -2.07
C GLN A 298 15.03 11.97 -1.79
N GLU A 299 14.77 12.20 -0.52
CA GLU A 299 13.90 13.28 -0.04
C GLU A 299 14.70 14.27 0.81
N TRP A 300 14.35 15.54 0.65
CA TRP A 300 14.81 16.71 1.38
C TRP A 300 13.59 17.54 1.75
N SER A 301 13.28 17.62 3.03
CA SER A 301 12.21 18.44 3.56
C SER A 301 12.73 19.73 4.18
N HIS A 302 12.27 20.86 3.64
CA HIS A 302 12.58 22.18 4.20
C HIS A 302 11.68 22.56 5.38
N ASP A 303 10.64 21.77 5.66
CA ASP A 303 9.72 21.99 6.77
C ASP A 303 10.32 21.48 8.09
N GLN A 304 10.30 22.33 9.13
CA GLN A 304 10.77 21.97 10.47
C GLN A 304 10.05 20.75 11.05
N ALA A 305 8.78 20.52 10.71
CA ALA A 305 8.02 19.35 11.14
C ALA A 305 8.53 18.03 10.55
N TYR A 306 9.28 18.09 9.45
CA TYR A 306 9.74 16.94 8.66
C TYR A 306 11.26 16.87 8.49
N ARG A 307 12.06 17.71 9.18
CA ARG A 307 13.54 17.71 9.11
C ARG A 307 14.23 16.36 9.39
N GLY A 308 13.52 15.40 9.96
CA GLY A 308 14.01 14.04 10.15
C GLY A 308 13.85 13.13 8.92
N THR A 309 13.14 13.53 7.87
CA THR A 309 12.88 12.71 6.66
C THR A 309 13.98 12.86 5.59
N ASP A 310 14.97 13.72 5.84
CA ASP A 310 16.07 13.99 4.90
C ASP A 310 16.99 12.78 4.72
N GLY A 311 16.93 12.19 3.52
CA GLY A 311 17.81 11.09 3.17
C GLY A 311 17.27 10.16 2.10
N GLU A 312 17.93 9.02 2.00
CA GLU A 312 17.60 7.96 1.07
C GLU A 312 16.26 7.32 1.44
N THR A 313 15.49 7.00 0.41
CA THR A 313 14.19 6.35 0.49
C THR A 313 14.20 5.04 -0.26
N TYR A 314 13.54 4.04 0.30
CA TYR A 314 13.47 2.67 -0.24
C TYR A 314 12.02 2.28 -0.51
N ILE A 315 11.84 1.40 -1.50
CA ILE A 315 10.53 1.01 -2.00
C ILE A 315 9.88 0.03 -1.01
N THR A 316 8.66 0.36 -0.59
CA THR A 316 7.87 -0.47 0.33
C THR A 316 6.43 -0.57 -0.13
N ARG A 317 5.70 -1.56 0.39
CA ARG A 317 4.24 -1.63 0.30
C ARG A 317 3.66 -2.07 1.64
N ALA A 318 2.46 -1.60 1.98
CA ALA A 318 1.76 -1.99 3.19
C ALA A 318 0.25 -2.07 2.97
N LEU A 319 -0.44 -2.76 3.87
CA LEU A 319 -1.91 -2.75 3.92
C LEU A 319 -2.36 -1.57 4.79
N VAL A 320 -2.92 -0.54 4.17
CA VAL A 320 -3.43 0.68 4.82
C VAL A 320 -4.94 0.75 4.64
N ASP A 321 -5.69 0.79 5.74
CA ASP A 321 -7.15 0.84 5.74
C ASP A 321 -7.82 -0.27 4.88
N GLY A 322 -7.19 -1.45 4.84
CA GLY A 322 -7.65 -2.59 4.05
C GLY A 322 -7.26 -2.56 2.56
N VAL A 323 -6.49 -1.55 2.13
CA VAL A 323 -6.00 -1.39 0.76
C VAL A 323 -4.48 -1.49 0.72
N TRP A 324 -3.94 -2.23 -0.24
CA TRP A 324 -2.48 -2.27 -0.43
C TRP A 324 -2.00 -0.97 -1.07
N VAL A 325 -1.03 -0.34 -0.42
CA VAL A 325 -0.49 0.96 -0.81
C VAL A 325 1.01 0.87 -0.98
N ALA A 326 1.51 1.44 -2.07
CA ALA A 326 2.92 1.68 -2.30
C ALA A 326 3.41 2.86 -1.45
N GLY A 327 4.54 2.72 -0.77
CA GLY A 327 5.10 3.76 0.07
C GLY A 327 6.61 3.78 0.07
N LYS A 328 7.15 4.60 0.96
CA LYS A 328 8.59 4.80 1.14
C LYS A 328 9.01 4.56 2.58
N MET A 329 10.23 4.07 2.75
CA MET A 329 10.91 3.97 4.04
C MET A 329 12.18 4.81 4.01
N HIS A 330 12.40 5.62 5.05
CA HIS A 330 13.58 6.47 5.14
C HIS A 330 14.74 5.76 5.83
N ALA A 331 15.95 5.88 5.29
CA ALA A 331 17.15 5.24 5.84
C ALA A 331 17.46 5.62 7.30
N LYS A 332 17.18 6.87 7.67
CA LYS A 332 17.54 7.45 8.98
C LYS A 332 16.43 7.33 10.02
N GLN A 333 15.22 6.93 9.63
CA GLN A 333 14.09 6.77 10.55
C GLN A 333 13.81 5.29 10.73
N GLU A 334 14.28 4.72 11.84
CA GLU A 334 14.14 3.29 12.13
C GLU A 334 12.67 2.85 12.10
N GLY A 335 12.28 2.10 11.07
CA GLY A 335 10.95 1.49 10.94
C GLY A 335 9.80 2.46 10.63
N LEU A 336 10.11 3.72 10.31
CA LEU A 336 9.13 4.74 9.93
C LEU A 336 8.94 4.75 8.42
N MET A 337 7.70 4.47 8.02
CA MET A 337 7.30 4.43 6.62
C MET A 337 6.15 5.36 6.36
N TRP A 338 6.04 5.81 5.13
CA TRP A 338 5.07 6.78 4.69
C TRP A 338 4.30 6.24 3.48
N PHE A 339 2.97 6.26 3.59
CA PHE A 339 2.06 5.73 2.59
C PHE A 339 1.00 6.78 2.23
N PRO A 340 0.76 7.06 0.94
CA PRO A 340 -0.35 7.90 0.52
C PRO A 340 -1.70 7.20 0.72
N SER A 341 -2.60 7.80 1.50
CA SER A 341 -3.97 7.32 1.71
C SER A 341 -4.94 8.50 1.69
N GLU A 342 -5.98 8.43 0.84
CA GLU A 342 -7.06 9.43 0.74
C GLU A 342 -6.60 10.89 0.51
N GLY A 343 -5.44 11.08 -0.15
CA GLY A 343 -4.87 12.41 -0.43
C GLY A 343 -3.84 12.89 0.61
N ASP A 344 -3.75 12.21 1.75
CA ASP A 344 -2.78 12.47 2.82
C ASP A 344 -1.65 11.43 2.86
N GLU A 345 -0.54 11.73 3.53
CA GLU A 345 0.56 10.79 3.81
C GLU A 345 0.47 10.26 5.25
N ARG A 346 0.26 8.95 5.42
CA ARG A 346 0.14 8.29 6.72
C ARG A 346 1.41 7.55 7.08
N SER A 347 1.85 7.68 8.34
CA SER A 347 2.94 6.86 8.86
C SER A 347 2.43 5.56 9.48
N HIS A 348 2.99 4.43 9.03
CA HIS A 348 2.65 3.10 9.53
C HIS A 348 3.86 2.43 10.19
N TYR A 349 3.57 1.55 11.14
CA TYR A 349 4.55 0.71 11.82
C TYR A 349 4.11 -0.76 11.71
N ASN A 350 5.08 -1.65 11.50
CA ASN A 350 5.04 -3.10 11.76
C ASN A 350 4.38 -4.05 10.75
N GLU A 351 3.69 -3.60 9.70
CA GLU A 351 3.15 -4.50 8.66
C GLU A 351 3.41 -3.97 7.24
N PHE A 352 4.57 -4.34 6.70
CA PHE A 352 4.97 -3.92 5.36
C PHE A 352 5.92 -4.91 4.73
N GLU A 353 6.03 -4.79 3.42
CA GLU A 353 6.97 -5.55 2.61
C GLU A 353 7.95 -4.61 1.92
N ILE A 354 9.21 -5.00 1.95
CA ILE A 354 10.30 -4.33 1.22
C ILE A 354 10.62 -5.16 0.00
N LEU A 355 11.01 -4.50 -1.08
CA LEU A 355 11.52 -5.15 -2.29
C LEU A 355 13.06 -5.19 -2.23
N PRO A 356 13.74 -6.33 -2.02
CA PRO A 356 15.18 -6.45 -2.13
C PRO A 356 15.61 -6.96 -3.51
N LYS A 357 16.81 -6.58 -3.93
CA LYS A 357 17.59 -7.21 -4.99
C LYS A 357 18.34 -8.40 -4.39
N GLU A 358 18.20 -9.56 -5.01
CA GLU A 358 18.79 -10.84 -4.56
C GLU A 358 18.21 -11.39 -3.25
N TRP A 359 17.20 -12.24 -3.36
CA TRP A 359 16.77 -13.08 -2.23
C TRP A 359 17.85 -14.11 -1.91
N GLN A 360 18.68 -13.85 -0.90
CA GLN A 360 19.50 -14.91 -0.30
C GLN A 360 18.58 -15.79 0.56
N LEU A 361 18.42 -17.05 0.16
CA LEU A 361 17.91 -18.14 0.99
C LEU A 361 18.68 -18.17 2.32
N LYS A 362 18.19 -17.52 3.37
CA LYS A 362 18.56 -17.93 4.73
C LYS A 362 17.72 -19.17 5.09
N PRO A 363 18.34 -20.26 5.58
CA PRO A 363 17.61 -21.49 5.91
C PRO A 363 16.47 -21.19 6.89
N ARG A 364 15.33 -21.87 6.70
CA ARG A 364 14.15 -21.78 7.57
C ARG A 364 14.56 -21.85 9.05
N GLY A 365 14.32 -20.77 9.81
CA GLY A 365 14.44 -20.82 11.27
C GLY A 365 14.84 -19.52 11.98
N GLN A 366 15.38 -18.50 11.30
CA GLN A 366 15.79 -17.26 11.98
C GLN A 366 14.87 -16.09 11.64
N ARG A 367 14.15 -15.60 12.65
CA ARG A 367 13.58 -14.26 12.67
C ARG A 367 14.71 -13.26 12.89
N TYR A 368 14.66 -12.11 12.20
CA TYR A 368 15.51 -10.98 12.51
C TYR A 368 15.23 -10.55 13.95
N HIS A 369 16.12 -10.90 14.88
CA HIS A 369 16.22 -10.23 16.17
C HIS A 369 17.29 -9.16 16.08
N ASN A 370 16.93 -7.99 16.61
CA ASN A 370 17.66 -6.74 16.67
C ASN A 370 19.19 -6.91 16.70
N GLY A 371 19.87 -6.09 15.90
CA GLY A 371 21.32 -6.05 15.81
C GLY A 371 21.99 -5.87 17.18
N VAL A 372 22.34 -7.00 17.80
CA VAL A 372 23.47 -7.19 18.71
C VAL A 372 23.88 -8.65 18.53
N VAL A 373 25.11 -8.89 18.07
CA VAL A 373 25.75 -10.19 18.22
C VAL A 373 26.01 -10.36 19.70
N GLN A 374 25.18 -11.15 20.39
CA GLN A 374 25.58 -11.76 21.66
C GLN A 374 25.87 -13.22 21.37
N ASP A 375 27.15 -13.56 21.40
CA ASP A 375 27.62 -14.93 21.48
C ASP A 375 27.01 -15.57 22.72
N GLN A 376 26.06 -16.48 22.52
CA GLN A 376 25.76 -17.48 23.54
C GLN A 376 26.87 -18.52 23.49
N ILE A 377 27.91 -18.30 24.29
CA ILE A 377 28.71 -19.40 24.81
C ILE A 377 27.76 -20.22 25.68
N HIS A 378 27.46 -21.44 25.25
CA HIS A 378 26.94 -22.49 26.11
C HIS A 378 27.91 -23.67 26.05
N GLN A 379 28.54 -23.87 27.21
CA GLN A 379 29.40 -24.96 27.69
C GLN A 379 30.87 -24.92 27.27
#